data_AF-A0AAW2Y6M7-F1
#
_entry.id   AF-A0AAW2Y6M7-F1
#
_cell.length_a   1.000
_cell.length_b   1.000
_cell.length_c   1.000
_cell.angle_alpha   90.00
_cell.angle_beta   90.00
_cell.angle_gamma   90.00
#
_symmetry.space_group_name_H-M   'P 1'
#
loop_
_entity.id
_entity.type
_entity.pdbx_description
1 polymer ?
#
loop_
_entity_poly.entity_id
_entity_poly.type
_entity_poly.pdbx_seq_one_letter_code
_entity_poly.pdbx_strand_id
1 'polypeptide(L)'
;MAGISMENTSKIEKLLLHVDGSSTIQDSGAGIIITSPQGEDLEFAIKFGFKASNNEAEYEALVIGIKMAHEAGAQTPCSLLRFSTDSQAGGRHI
;
A
#
# COMPACT_ATOMS: atom_id res chain seq x y z
N MET A 1 -13.10 19.00 43.70
CA MET A 1 -11.89 18.57 42.98
C MET A 1 -12.34 17.59 41.90
N ALA A 2 -12.67 18.08 40.70
CA ALA A 2 -13.15 17.21 39.62
C ALA A 2 -11.96 16.44 39.04
N GLY A 3 -12.09 15.12 38.98
CA GLY A 3 -11.07 14.22 38.44
C GLY A 3 -10.79 14.52 36.99
N ILE A 4 -9.51 14.58 36.64
CA ILE A 4 -9.05 14.68 35.26
C ILE A 4 -9.20 13.26 34.68
N SER A 5 -10.29 12.99 33.96
CA SER A 5 -10.40 11.79 33.13
C SER A 5 -9.43 11.96 31.97
N MET A 6 -8.22 11.41 32.10
CA MET A 6 -7.31 11.23 30.98
C MET A 6 -7.69 9.95 30.24
N GLU A 7 -8.84 9.99 29.56
CA GLU A 7 -9.11 9.10 28.43
C GLU A 7 -8.61 9.75 27.15
N ASN A 8 -7.33 10.11 27.11
CA ASN A 8 -6.67 10.40 25.84
C ASN A 8 -6.09 9.07 25.33
N THR A 9 -6.98 8.13 25.00
CA THR A 9 -6.62 7.07 24.05
C THR A 9 -6.26 7.81 22.77
N SER A 10 -4.96 8.07 22.61
CA SER A 10 -4.36 8.58 21.39
C SER A 10 -4.93 7.75 20.25
N LYS A 11 -5.91 8.32 19.56
CA LYS A 11 -6.47 7.78 18.33
C LYS A 11 -5.28 7.81 17.39
N ILE A 12 -4.53 6.72 17.32
CA ILE A 12 -3.43 6.61 16.38
C ILE A 12 -4.12 6.75 15.03
N GLU A 13 -3.92 7.92 14.44
CA GLU A 13 -4.39 8.30 13.13
C GLU A 13 -3.67 7.41 12.13
N LYS A 14 -4.27 6.23 11.89
CA LYS A 14 -3.71 5.20 11.03
C LYS A 14 -3.99 5.54 9.58
N LEU A 15 -2.93 5.65 8.79
CA LEU A 15 -3.00 5.64 7.34
C LEU A 15 -3.32 4.21 6.85
N LEU A 16 -4.17 4.13 5.84
CA LEU A 16 -4.53 2.88 5.17
C LEU A 16 -3.85 2.84 3.80
N LEU A 17 -3.14 1.77 3.50
CA LEU A 17 -2.38 1.60 2.26
C LEU A 17 -2.99 0.47 1.42
N HIS A 18 -3.39 0.79 0.20
CA HIS A 18 -3.75 -0.19 -0.83
C HIS A 18 -2.69 -0.16 -1.91
N VAL A 19 -2.24 -1.33 -2.34
CA VAL A 19 -1.28 -1.48 -3.44
C VAL A 19 -1.77 -2.57 -4.36
N ASP A 20 -1.59 -2.36 -5.64
CA ASP A 20 -1.84 -3.33 -6.69
C ASP A 20 -0.72 -3.22 -7.73
N GLY A 21 -0.23 -4.36 -8.20
CA GLY A 21 0.86 -4.42 -9.17
C GLY A 21 0.40 -5.17 -10.41
N SER A 22 0.74 -4.65 -11.59
CA SER A 22 0.37 -5.28 -12.84
C SER A 22 1.54 -5.32 -13.81
N SER A 23 1.58 -6.36 -14.61
CA SER A 23 2.52 -6.47 -15.70
C SER A 23 1.87 -7.00 -16.98
N THR A 24 2.44 -6.56 -18.08
CA THR A 24 2.15 -6.98 -19.44
C THR A 24 3.43 -7.47 -20.09
N ILE A 25 3.33 -8.02 -21.31
CA ILE A 25 4.51 -8.47 -22.08
C ILE A 25 5.51 -7.32 -22.35
N GLN A 26 5.00 -6.08 -22.41
CA GLN A 26 5.76 -4.89 -22.81
C GLN A 26 6.21 -4.05 -21.62
N ASP A 27 5.33 -3.88 -20.63
CA ASP A 27 5.50 -2.93 -19.52
C ASP A 27 4.96 -3.51 -18.21
N SER A 28 5.40 -2.94 -17.09
CA SER A 28 4.83 -3.19 -15.76
C SER A 28 4.61 -1.89 -14.98
N GLY A 29 3.82 -1.97 -13.92
CA GLY A 29 3.49 -0.84 -13.09
C GLY A 29 2.72 -1.22 -11.84
N ALA A 30 2.27 -0.20 -11.12
CA ALA A 30 1.55 -0.33 -9.87
C ALA A 30 0.52 0.79 -9.67
N GLY A 31 -0.59 0.44 -9.05
CA GLY A 31 -1.53 1.37 -8.43
C GLY A 31 -1.31 1.41 -6.92
N ILE A 32 -1.34 2.59 -6.33
CA ILE A 32 -1.18 2.77 -4.88
C ILE A 32 -2.20 3.80 -4.38
N ILE A 33 -2.91 3.48 -3.30
CA ILE A 33 -3.85 4.40 -2.65
C ILE A 33 -3.45 4.53 -1.18
N ILE A 34 -3.28 5.77 -0.73
CA ILE A 34 -3.06 6.10 0.69
C ILE A 34 -4.29 6.85 1.18
N THR A 35 -5.05 6.23 2.07
CA THR A 35 -6.24 6.84 2.68
C THR A 35 -5.86 7.45 4.02
N SER A 36 -6.13 8.74 4.18
CA SER A 36 -5.97 9.47 5.44
C SER A 36 -6.93 8.95 6.51
N PRO A 37 -6.62 9.11 7.80
CA PRO A 37 -7.55 8.82 8.90
C PRO A 37 -8.89 9.60 8.78
N GLN A 38 -8.88 10.71 8.05
CA GLN A 38 -10.04 11.55 7.75
C GLN A 38 -10.85 11.02 6.55
N GLY A 39 -10.37 9.97 5.88
CA GLY A 39 -11.03 9.31 4.75
C GLY A 39 -10.69 9.91 3.38
N GLU A 40 -9.61 10.69 3.28
CA GLU A 40 -9.17 11.29 2.01
C GLU A 40 -8.18 10.35 1.30
N ASP A 41 -8.41 10.07 0.02
CA ASP A 41 -7.56 9.18 -0.78
C ASP A 41 -6.53 9.96 -1.59
N LEU A 42 -5.27 9.50 -1.52
CA LEU A 42 -4.19 9.88 -2.42
C LEU A 42 -3.86 8.70 -3.33
N GLU A 43 -4.17 8.84 -4.61
CA GLU A 43 -3.98 7.80 -5.62
C GLU A 43 -2.73 8.05 -6.46
N PHE A 44 -1.93 7.00 -6.68
CA PHE A 44 -0.71 7.02 -7.47
C PHE A 44 -0.71 5.89 -8.48
N ALA A 45 -0.31 6.19 -9.71
CA ALA A 45 -0.04 5.22 -10.75
C ALA A 45 1.45 5.29 -11.12
N ILE A 46 2.16 4.19 -10.94
CA ILE A 46 3.60 4.08 -11.17
C ILE A 46 3.82 3.19 -12.38
N LYS A 47 4.56 3.68 -13.38
CA LYS A 47 5.12 2.84 -14.44
C LYS A 47 6.53 2.44 -14.06
N PHE A 48 6.81 1.15 -14.02
CA PHE A 48 8.17 0.67 -13.78
C PHE A 48 9.02 0.85 -15.03
N GLY A 49 10.27 1.27 -14.82
CA GLY A 49 11.27 1.40 -15.89
C GLY A 49 11.92 0.06 -16.31
N PHE A 50 11.44 -1.04 -15.74
CA PHE A 50 11.94 -2.39 -15.96
C PHE A 50 10.76 -3.34 -16.20
N LYS A 51 11.00 -4.45 -16.90
CA LYS A 51 10.01 -5.53 -17.00
C LYS A 51 9.97 -6.30 -15.70
N ALA A 52 8.76 -6.60 -15.24
CA ALA A 52 8.50 -7.41 -14.05
C ALA A 52 7.47 -8.49 -14.41
N SER A 53 7.41 -9.60 -13.69
CA SER A 53 6.20 -10.43 -13.60
C SER A 53 5.13 -9.72 -12.77
N ASN A 54 3.88 -10.20 -12.77
CA ASN A 54 2.83 -9.63 -11.91
C ASN A 54 3.24 -9.66 -10.44
N ASN A 55 3.81 -10.77 -9.97
CA ASN A 55 4.24 -10.91 -8.57
C ASN A 55 5.38 -9.94 -8.22
N GLU A 56 6.34 -9.73 -9.13
CA GLU A 56 7.39 -8.73 -8.93
C GLU A 56 6.80 -7.31 -8.95
N ALA A 57 5.81 -7.04 -9.80
CA ALA A 57 5.13 -5.76 -9.83
C ALA A 57 4.33 -5.48 -8.54
N GLU A 58 3.61 -6.47 -8.00
CA GLU A 58 2.89 -6.38 -6.72
C GLU A 58 3.86 -6.17 -5.55
N TYR A 59 5.00 -6.86 -5.55
CA TYR A 59 6.03 -6.70 -4.52
C TYR A 59 6.65 -5.29 -4.55
N GLU A 60 6.97 -4.79 -5.74
CA GLU A 60 7.52 -3.45 -5.92
C GLU A 60 6.48 -2.37 -5.56
N ALA A 61 5.20 -2.58 -5.92
CA ALA A 61 4.09 -1.74 -5.50
C ALA A 61 4.03 -1.59 -3.98
N LEU A 62 4.19 -2.71 -3.27
CA LEU A 62 4.23 -2.73 -1.81
C LEU A 62 5.41 -1.95 -1.23
N VAL A 63 6.62 -2.22 -1.71
CA VAL A 63 7.83 -1.55 -1.22
C VAL A 63 7.71 -0.04 -1.41
N ILE A 64 7.23 0.41 -2.56
CA ILE A 64 7.04 1.83 -2.84
C ILE A 64 5.89 2.41 -2.00
N GLY A 65 4.78 1.69 -1.87
CA GLY A 65 3.63 2.13 -1.06
C GLY A 65 4.01 2.36 0.40
N ILE A 66 4.82 1.47 0.99
CA ILE A 66 5.32 1.65 2.37
C ILE A 66 6.22 2.89 2.47
N LYS A 67 7.11 3.11 1.49
CA LYS A 67 7.99 4.29 1.47
C LYS A 67 7.17 5.58 1.39
N MET A 68 6.18 5.64 0.51
CA MET A 68 5.30 6.81 0.37
C MET A 68 4.45 7.04 1.63
N ALA A 69 3.92 6.00 2.25
CA ALA A 69 3.19 6.14 3.51
C ALA A 69 4.09 6.67 4.64
N HIS A 70 5.34 6.21 4.71
CA HIS A 70 6.32 6.74 5.66
C HIS A 70 6.63 8.22 5.41
N GLU A 71 6.85 8.62 4.15
CA GLU A 71 7.06 10.03 3.76
C GLU A 71 5.83 10.91 4.03
N ALA A 72 4.62 10.35 3.94
CA ALA A 72 3.37 11.03 4.30
C ALA A 72 3.16 11.19 5.82
N GLY A 73 4.13 10.80 6.66
CA GLY A 73 4.10 11.00 8.10
C GLY A 73 3.57 9.81 8.91
N ALA A 74 3.46 8.61 8.32
CA ALA A 74 3.17 7.39 9.07
C ALA A 74 4.32 7.08 10.05
N GLN A 75 4.15 7.43 11.33
CA GLN A 75 5.13 7.11 12.40
C GLN A 75 5.06 5.66 12.87
N THR A 76 4.03 4.91 12.46
CA THR A 76 3.81 3.49 12.79
C THR A 76 3.50 2.70 11.51
N PRO A 77 3.86 1.41 11.42
CA PRO A 77 3.55 0.61 10.24
C PRO A 77 2.04 0.65 9.95
N CYS A 78 1.69 1.08 8.73
CA CYS A 78 0.31 1.13 8.23
C CYS A 78 -0.44 -0.14 8.65
N SER A 79 -1.51 0.01 9.41
CA SER A 79 -2.13 -1.12 10.12
C SER A 79 -3.04 -1.98 9.24
N LEU A 80 -3.15 -1.68 7.95
CA LEU A 80 -3.95 -2.45 7.04
C LEU A 80 -3.39 -2.30 5.62
N LEU A 81 -3.03 -3.45 5.04
CA LEU A 81 -2.52 -3.61 3.70
C LEU A 81 -3.43 -4.63 3.02
N ARG A 82 -4.20 -4.20 2.02
CA ARG A 82 -5.08 -5.08 1.28
C ARG A 82 -4.44 -5.44 -0.05
N PHE A 83 -4.13 -6.72 -0.19
CA PHE A 83 -3.68 -7.31 -1.44
C PHE A 83 -4.91 -7.87 -2.17
N SER A 84 -5.16 -7.40 -3.40
CA SER A 84 -6.04 -8.08 -4.33
C SER A 84 -5.15 -8.74 -5.38
N THR A 85 -4.75 -9.98 -5.14
CA THR A 85 -4.01 -10.76 -6.14
C THR A 85 -5.01 -11.54 -6.99
N ASP A 86 -5.01 -11.32 -8.31
CA ASP A 86 -5.72 -12.13 -9.29
C ASP A 86 -4.79 -13.15 -9.98
N SER A 87 -3.60 -13.35 -9.40
CA SER A 87 -2.49 -14.07 -10.01
C SER A 87 -2.85 -15.52 -10.37
N GLN A 88 -2.85 -15.83 -11.67
CA GLN A 88 -2.86 -17.19 -12.16
C GLN A 88 -1.45 -17.76 -11.99
N ALA A 89 -1.25 -18.60 -10.98
CA ALA A 89 -0.05 -19.43 -10.86
C ALA A 89 0.01 -20.40 -12.07
N GLY A 90 0.66 -19.96 -13.14
CA GLY A 90 0.95 -20.79 -14.30
C GLY A 90 1.91 -21.91 -13.92
N GLY A 91 1.37 -23.04 -13.47
CA GLY A 91 2.11 -24.29 -13.39
C GLY A 91 2.62 -24.65 -14.78
N ARG A 92 3.92 -24.47 -15.04
CA ARG A 92 4.60 -25.15 -16.15
C ARG A 92 5.18 -26.45 -15.63
N HIS A 93 4.50 -27.52 -16.01
CA HIS A 93 5.06 -28.86 -16.08
C HIS A 93 6.26 -28.83 -17.03
N ILE A 94 7.44 -29.17 -16.52
CA ILE A 94 8.53 -29.81 -17.28
C ILE A 94 8.99 -31.03 -16.50
#